data_AF-A0AAE9D3S4-F1
#
_entry.id   AF-A0AAE9D3S4-F1
#
_cell.length_a   1.000
_cell.length_b   1.000
_cell.length_c   1.000
_cell.angle_alpha   90.00
_cell.angle_beta   90.00
_cell.angle_gamma   90.00
#
_symmetry.space_group_name_H-M   'P 1'
#
loop_
_entity.id
_entity.type
_entity.pdbx_description
1 polymer ?
#
loop_
_entity_poly.entity_id
_entity_poly.type
_entity_poly.pdbx_seq_one_letter_code
_entity_poly.pdbx_strand_id
1 'polypeptide(L)'
;MFKSLLLISFIVALASASLDSIKSLKDIFDSMDDSPACQRESARFKDCFKDVEETTTPYKESGAFPAQEEIRDELPKVKKAIQCVGEVTCNKLILTMYIVESATYAMEKIALGGHDCFNERNLQSSTLICTLKEIPLEHIQFGDTSLISQSARPIARCVALEQNCDDVAKLEFLKGATAFADLSQVAMPTSFAVQGGDLTYIETFDKKFNPADYDNLQL
;
A
#
# COMPACT_ATOMS: atom_id res chain seq x y z
N MET A 1 26.02 15.04 -6.69
CA MET A 1 25.95 13.55 -6.60
C MET A 1 25.18 13.03 -5.39
N PHE A 2 25.00 13.80 -4.30
CA PHE A 2 24.23 13.37 -3.11
C PHE A 2 22.71 13.59 -3.17
N LYS A 3 22.16 14.31 -4.17
CA LYS A 3 20.71 14.55 -4.30
C LYS A 3 19.95 13.42 -5.02
N SER A 4 20.63 12.65 -5.89
CA SER A 4 20.02 11.51 -6.60
C SER A 4 19.92 10.24 -5.74
N LEU A 5 20.66 10.18 -4.62
CA LEU A 5 20.58 9.09 -3.64
C LEU A 5 19.35 9.23 -2.71
N LEU A 6 18.80 10.44 -2.55
CA LEU A 6 17.59 10.69 -1.74
C LEU A 6 16.30 10.18 -2.42
N LEU A 7 16.32 9.94 -3.73
CA LEU A 7 15.21 9.32 -4.47
C LEU A 7 15.11 7.81 -4.24
N ILE A 8 16.25 7.15 -4.01
CA ILE A 8 16.32 5.71 -3.72
C ILE A 8 15.76 5.44 -2.30
N SER A 9 16.03 6.35 -1.37
CA SER A 9 15.36 6.34 -0.07
C SER A 9 13.89 6.71 -0.15
N PHE A 10 13.41 7.40 -1.19
CA PHE A 10 12.01 7.82 -1.28
C PHE A 10 11.07 6.68 -1.68
N ILE A 11 11.56 5.63 -2.37
CA ILE A 11 10.71 4.50 -2.77
C ILE A 11 10.68 3.40 -1.70
N VAL A 12 11.80 3.21 -0.98
CA VAL A 12 11.80 2.47 0.30
C VAL A 12 11.03 3.26 1.35
N ALA A 13 11.11 4.59 1.33
CA ALA A 13 10.24 5.45 2.12
C ALA A 13 8.82 5.54 1.59
N LEU A 14 8.47 5.08 0.39
CA LEU A 14 7.08 4.91 -0.04
C LEU A 14 6.52 3.62 0.56
N ALA A 15 7.34 2.57 0.64
CA ALA A 15 7.02 1.36 1.39
C ALA A 15 6.89 1.65 2.89
N SER A 16 7.81 2.42 3.49
CA SER A 16 7.70 2.80 4.90
C SER A 16 6.76 3.99 5.17
N ALA A 17 6.52 4.91 4.22
CA ALA A 17 5.50 5.96 4.35
C ALA A 17 4.09 5.42 4.15
N SER A 18 3.93 4.36 3.35
CA SER A 18 2.69 3.57 3.33
C SER A 18 2.41 2.88 4.68
N LEU A 19 3.42 2.78 5.56
CA LEU A 19 3.31 2.26 6.92
C LEU A 19 3.23 3.38 7.99
N ASP A 20 3.88 4.55 7.78
CA ASP A 20 3.53 5.80 8.48
C ASP A 20 2.07 6.21 8.20
N SER A 21 1.44 5.60 7.19
CA SER A 21 0.01 5.75 6.90
C SER A 21 -0.89 5.21 8.01
N ILE A 22 -0.39 4.41 8.96
CA ILE A 22 -1.15 4.02 10.15
C ILE A 22 -1.38 5.23 11.06
N LYS A 23 -0.39 6.13 11.17
CA LYS A 23 -0.57 7.41 11.85
C LYS A 23 -1.58 8.28 11.11
N SER A 24 -1.54 8.29 9.77
CA SER A 24 -2.55 9.00 8.97
C SER A 24 -3.93 8.35 9.00
N LEU A 25 -4.07 7.03 9.20
CA LEU A 25 -5.37 6.37 9.36
C LEU A 25 -6.08 6.88 10.61
N LYS A 26 -5.36 7.01 11.72
CA LYS A 26 -5.89 7.69 12.92
C LYS A 26 -6.28 9.13 12.61
N ASP A 27 -5.44 9.87 11.90
CA ASP A 27 -5.76 11.25 11.50
C ASP A 27 -6.97 11.33 10.54
N ILE A 28 -7.22 10.32 9.70
CA ILE A 28 -8.45 10.19 8.87
C ILE A 28 -9.68 9.97 9.74
N PHE A 29 -9.57 9.13 10.78
CA PHE A 29 -10.66 8.93 11.73
C PHE A 29 -11.00 10.20 12.51
N ASP A 30 -9.98 10.99 12.88
CA ASP A 30 -10.09 12.15 13.75
C ASP A 30 -10.36 13.48 12.99
N SER A 31 -10.19 13.50 11.65
CA SER A 31 -10.30 14.73 10.83
C SER A 31 -11.69 15.04 10.29
N MET A 32 -12.68 14.14 10.41
CA MET A 32 -13.99 14.31 9.78
C MET A 32 -15.13 14.42 10.81
N ASP A 33 -16.07 15.34 10.54
CA ASP A 33 -17.34 15.41 11.27
C ASP A 33 -18.27 14.28 10.79
N ASP A 34 -18.41 13.25 11.61
CA ASP A 34 -19.09 12.03 11.22
C ASP A 34 -20.60 12.10 11.43
N SER A 35 -21.35 11.70 10.39
CA SER A 35 -22.75 11.34 10.57
C SER A 35 -22.90 10.21 11.61
N PRO A 36 -24.06 10.08 12.31
CA PRO A 36 -24.29 8.99 13.25
C PRO A 36 -24.14 7.59 12.64
N ALA A 37 -24.36 7.45 11.33
CA ALA A 37 -24.10 6.19 10.61
C ALA A 37 -22.60 5.91 10.51
N CYS A 38 -21.80 6.91 10.11
CA CYS A 38 -20.35 6.77 10.02
C CYS A 38 -19.69 6.50 11.38
N GLN A 39 -20.21 7.08 12.47
CA GLN A 39 -19.73 6.79 13.82
C GLN A 39 -19.95 5.32 14.21
N ARG A 40 -21.11 4.73 13.88
CA ARG A 40 -21.39 3.32 14.13
C ARG A 40 -20.48 2.40 13.33
N GLU A 41 -20.29 2.70 12.04
CA GLU A 41 -19.38 1.93 11.20
C GLU A 41 -17.93 2.04 11.70
N SER A 42 -17.51 3.22 12.17
CA SER A 42 -16.16 3.44 12.72
C SER A 42 -15.95 2.69 14.03
N ALA A 43 -16.97 2.65 14.90
CA ALA A 43 -16.93 1.86 16.13
C ALA A 43 -16.82 0.36 15.82
N ARG A 44 -17.59 -0.14 14.84
CA ARG A 44 -17.48 -1.53 14.37
C ARG A 44 -16.10 -1.83 13.80
N PHE A 45 -15.54 -0.92 12.99
CA PHE A 45 -14.19 -1.05 12.46
C PHE A 45 -13.17 -1.25 13.59
N LYS A 46 -13.17 -0.37 14.59
CA LYS A 46 -12.27 -0.44 15.74
C LYS A 46 -12.43 -1.74 16.53
N ASP A 47 -13.67 -2.20 16.74
CA ASP A 47 -13.94 -3.46 17.44
C ASP A 47 -13.40 -4.68 16.67
N CYS A 48 -13.63 -4.72 15.35
CA CYS A 48 -13.15 -5.82 14.49
C CYS A 48 -11.63 -5.88 14.37
N PHE A 49 -10.94 -4.73 14.43
CA PHE A 49 -9.48 -4.64 14.30
C PHE A 49 -8.74 -4.59 15.64
N LYS A 50 -9.45 -4.59 16.77
CA LYS A 50 -8.85 -4.49 18.11
C LYS A 50 -7.76 -5.53 18.36
N ASP A 51 -8.05 -6.79 18.04
CA ASP A 51 -7.11 -7.90 18.25
C ASP A 51 -5.94 -7.87 17.26
N VAL A 52 -6.07 -7.17 16.13
CA VAL A 52 -5.00 -6.98 15.14
C VAL A 52 -4.05 -5.88 15.64
N GLU A 53 -4.59 -4.74 16.09
CA GLU A 53 -3.79 -3.63 16.63
C GLU A 53 -2.98 -4.05 17.87
N GLU A 54 -3.54 -4.93 18.71
CA GLU A 54 -2.88 -5.45 19.91
C GLU A 54 -1.75 -6.46 19.60
N THR A 55 -1.80 -7.18 18.47
CA THR A 55 -0.78 -8.19 18.10
C THR A 55 0.26 -7.69 17.12
N THR A 56 -0.02 -6.63 16.36
CA THR A 56 1.00 -6.00 15.53
C THR A 56 2.02 -5.31 16.41
N THR A 57 3.18 -5.93 16.61
CA THR A 57 4.37 -5.22 17.09
C THR A 57 4.51 -3.95 16.25
N PRO A 58 4.64 -2.75 16.85
CA PRO A 58 4.92 -1.54 16.09
C PRO A 58 6.11 -1.85 15.19
N TYR A 59 5.91 -1.71 13.88
CA TYR A 59 6.89 -2.05 12.86
C TYR A 59 8.27 -1.62 13.34
N LYS A 60 9.18 -2.60 13.49
CA LYS A 60 10.54 -2.33 13.95
C LYS A 60 11.07 -1.19 13.10
N GLU A 61 11.73 -0.21 13.73
CA GLU A 61 12.32 0.98 13.10
C GLU A 61 13.26 0.66 11.91
N SER A 62 13.54 -0.62 11.63
CA SER A 62 14.45 -1.10 10.60
C SER A 62 13.94 -0.97 9.16
N GLY A 63 12.68 -0.59 8.91
CA GLY A 63 12.16 -0.43 7.53
C GLY A 63 12.23 -1.71 6.67
N ALA A 64 12.45 -2.86 7.30
CA ALA A 64 12.56 -4.16 6.65
C ALA A 64 11.17 -4.74 6.41
N PHE A 65 11.02 -5.48 5.31
CA PHE A 65 9.76 -6.17 5.01
C PHE A 65 9.52 -7.30 6.04
N PRO A 66 8.27 -7.53 6.50
CA PRO A 66 7.99 -8.57 7.49
C PRO A 66 8.43 -9.97 7.02
N ALA A 67 8.80 -10.82 7.97
CA ALA A 67 9.17 -12.20 7.65
C ALA A 67 7.96 -12.99 7.13
N GLN A 68 8.20 -14.03 6.32
CA GLN A 68 7.13 -14.85 5.76
C GLN A 68 6.26 -15.49 6.86
N GLU A 69 6.88 -15.95 7.95
CA GLU A 69 6.20 -16.53 9.10
C GLU A 69 5.31 -15.52 9.82
N GLU A 70 5.79 -14.28 10.01
CA GLU A 70 5.00 -13.20 10.60
C GLU A 70 3.75 -12.91 9.76
N ILE A 71 3.88 -12.87 8.43
CA ILE A 71 2.73 -12.70 7.53
C ILE A 71 1.78 -13.89 7.60
N ARG A 72 2.28 -15.13 7.68
CA ARG A 72 1.40 -16.33 7.78
C ARG A 72 0.56 -16.32 9.05
N ASP A 73 1.10 -15.82 10.15
CA ASP A 73 0.40 -15.78 11.44
C ASP A 73 -0.59 -14.61 11.54
N GLU A 74 -0.27 -13.46 10.97
CA GLU A 74 -1.12 -12.26 11.03
C GLU A 74 -2.21 -12.22 9.95
N LEU A 75 -1.95 -12.74 8.74
CA LEU A 75 -2.87 -12.63 7.61
C LEU A 75 -4.29 -13.20 7.89
N PRO A 76 -4.46 -14.35 8.56
CA PRO A 76 -5.78 -14.86 8.90
C PRO A 76 -6.55 -13.94 9.87
N LYS A 77 -5.85 -13.26 10.79
CA LYS A 77 -6.46 -12.32 11.74
C LYS A 77 -6.99 -11.09 11.01
N VAL A 78 -6.18 -10.51 10.12
CA VAL A 78 -6.57 -9.36 9.29
C VAL A 78 -7.74 -9.70 8.38
N LYS A 79 -7.71 -10.85 7.70
CA LYS A 79 -8.83 -11.30 6.85
C LYS A 79 -10.13 -11.48 7.65
N LYS A 80 -10.05 -12.02 8.87
CA LYS A 80 -11.20 -12.14 9.77
C LYS A 80 -11.72 -10.75 10.21
N ALA A 81 -10.83 -9.80 10.48
CA ALA A 81 -11.21 -8.43 10.81
C ALA A 81 -11.94 -7.74 9.64
N ILE A 82 -11.42 -7.85 8.41
CA ILE A 82 -12.06 -7.36 7.18
C ILE A 82 -13.48 -7.93 7.04
N GLN A 83 -13.64 -9.25 7.22
CA GLN A 83 -14.95 -9.92 7.16
C GLN A 83 -15.90 -9.46 8.26
N CYS A 84 -15.39 -9.19 9.47
CA CYS A 84 -16.17 -8.67 10.59
C CYS A 84 -16.69 -7.26 10.31
N VAL A 85 -15.88 -6.39 9.69
CA VAL A 85 -16.31 -5.04 9.32
C VAL A 85 -17.42 -5.09 8.27
N GLY A 86 -17.30 -5.97 7.27
CA GLY A 86 -18.28 -6.09 6.19
C GLY A 86 -18.42 -4.81 5.36
N GLU A 87 -19.57 -4.63 4.71
CA GLU A 87 -19.81 -3.44 3.89
C GLU A 87 -19.92 -2.15 4.72
N VAL A 88 -19.31 -1.09 4.20
CA VAL A 88 -19.29 0.26 4.79
C VAL A 88 -19.82 1.26 3.76
N THR A 89 -20.46 2.32 4.27
CA THR A 89 -21.05 3.38 3.45
C THR A 89 -20.40 4.73 3.69
N CYS A 90 -19.66 4.88 4.79
CA CYS A 90 -18.90 6.10 5.06
C CYS A 90 -17.64 6.18 4.19
N ASN A 91 -17.44 7.28 3.46
CA ASN A 91 -16.34 7.41 2.49
C ASN A 91 -14.95 7.23 3.12
N LYS A 92 -14.73 7.71 4.35
CA LYS A 92 -13.45 7.48 5.06
C LYS A 92 -13.21 6.00 5.39
N LEU A 93 -14.27 5.24 5.63
CA LEU A 93 -14.19 3.80 5.84
C LEU A 93 -14.08 3.04 4.53
N ILE A 94 -14.70 3.51 3.44
CA ILE A 94 -14.47 2.97 2.10
C ILE A 94 -12.98 3.09 1.76
N LEU A 95 -12.39 4.27 2.00
CA LEU A 95 -10.95 4.52 1.83
C LEU A 95 -10.11 3.60 2.71
N THR A 96 -10.43 3.51 4.00
CA THR A 96 -9.70 2.67 4.96
C THR A 96 -9.78 1.19 4.57
N MET A 97 -10.96 0.70 4.19
CA MET A 97 -11.14 -0.67 3.74
C MET A 97 -10.36 -0.95 2.46
N TYR A 98 -10.41 -0.05 1.48
CA TYR A 98 -9.61 -0.17 0.26
C TYR A 98 -8.11 -0.29 0.57
N ILE A 99 -7.59 0.56 1.47
CA ILE A 99 -6.19 0.52 1.90
C ILE A 99 -5.84 -0.82 2.54
N VAL A 100 -6.66 -1.26 3.52
CA VAL A 100 -6.41 -2.50 4.26
C VAL A 100 -6.52 -3.74 3.37
N GLU A 101 -7.53 -3.82 2.52
CA GLU A 101 -7.72 -4.93 1.58
C GLU A 101 -6.60 -5.00 0.55
N SER A 102 -6.20 -3.85 -0.02
CA SER A 102 -5.08 -3.78 -0.98
C SER A 102 -3.75 -4.17 -0.33
N ALA A 103 -3.47 -3.67 0.88
CA ALA A 103 -2.27 -4.03 1.63
C ALA A 103 -2.26 -5.53 2.00
N THR A 104 -3.40 -6.06 2.46
CA THR A 104 -3.56 -7.47 2.80
C THR A 104 -3.27 -8.37 1.60
N TYR A 105 -3.85 -8.05 0.44
CA TYR A 105 -3.61 -8.78 -0.80
C TYR A 105 -2.16 -8.66 -1.25
N ALA A 106 -1.59 -7.46 -1.24
CA ALA A 106 -0.20 -7.23 -1.63
C ALA A 106 0.77 -8.05 -0.76
N MET A 107 0.59 -8.03 0.57
CA MET A 107 1.41 -8.79 1.51
C MET A 107 1.27 -10.29 1.30
N GLU A 108 0.05 -10.81 1.13
CA GLU A 108 -0.17 -12.23 0.83
C GLU A 108 0.59 -12.65 -0.43
N LYS A 109 0.43 -11.88 -1.51
CA LYS A 109 1.00 -12.21 -2.82
C LYS A 109 2.52 -12.09 -2.85
N ILE A 110 3.10 -11.07 -2.21
CA ILE A 110 4.56 -10.90 -2.14
C ILE A 110 5.18 -11.89 -1.15
N ALA A 111 4.63 -12.03 0.05
CA ALA A 111 5.27 -12.79 1.12
C ALA A 111 5.01 -14.30 1.04
N LEU A 112 3.86 -14.75 0.51
CA LEU A 112 3.50 -16.17 0.49
C LEU A 112 3.68 -16.80 -0.89
N GLY A 113 3.33 -16.07 -1.96
CA GLY A 113 3.43 -16.57 -3.34
C GLY A 113 4.70 -16.15 -4.06
N GLY A 114 5.11 -14.89 -3.90
CA GLY A 114 6.22 -14.27 -4.63
C GLY A 114 7.50 -14.10 -3.82
N HIS A 115 7.64 -14.79 -2.69
CA HIS A 115 8.75 -14.58 -1.76
C HIS A 115 10.11 -14.85 -2.40
N ASP A 116 10.18 -15.83 -3.29
CA ASP A 116 11.41 -16.17 -4.01
C ASP A 116 11.89 -15.04 -4.93
N CYS A 117 11.00 -14.12 -5.31
CA CYS A 117 11.33 -12.89 -6.04
C CYS A 117 11.73 -11.74 -5.10
N PHE A 118 11.48 -11.86 -3.80
CA PHE A 118 11.73 -10.81 -2.83
C PHE A 118 13.21 -10.81 -2.41
N ASN A 119 14.02 -10.04 -3.13
CA ASN A 119 15.39 -9.72 -2.76
C ASN A 119 15.56 -8.21 -2.60
N GLU A 120 15.77 -7.72 -1.37
CA GLU A 120 15.77 -6.28 -1.07
C GLU A 120 16.75 -5.47 -1.92
N ARG A 121 17.95 -5.99 -2.18
CA ARG A 121 18.96 -5.30 -2.99
C ARG A 121 18.55 -5.22 -4.45
N ASN A 122 18.01 -6.30 -5.01
CA ASN A 122 17.50 -6.32 -6.38
C ASN A 122 16.28 -5.41 -6.48
N LEU A 123 15.37 -5.47 -5.51
CA LEU A 123 14.16 -4.67 -5.46
C LEU A 123 14.46 -3.17 -5.47
N GLN A 124 15.41 -2.69 -4.66
CA GLN A 124 15.82 -1.29 -4.65
C GLN A 124 16.39 -0.85 -6.01
N SER A 125 17.25 -1.70 -6.59
CA SER A 125 17.92 -1.43 -7.87
C SER A 125 16.93 -1.44 -9.04
N SER A 126 16.07 -2.45 -9.12
CA SER A 126 15.03 -2.59 -10.14
C SER A 126 14.02 -1.47 -10.06
N THR A 127 13.62 -1.08 -8.85
CA THR A 127 12.71 0.05 -8.64
C THR A 127 13.28 1.33 -9.21
N LEU A 128 14.55 1.65 -8.92
CA LEU A 128 15.21 2.82 -9.49
C LEU A 128 15.25 2.77 -11.02
N ILE A 129 15.67 1.63 -11.59
CA ILE A 129 15.76 1.43 -13.04
C ILE A 129 14.38 1.63 -13.68
N CYS A 130 13.34 1.03 -13.10
CA CYS A 130 11.99 1.10 -13.63
C CYS A 130 11.38 2.50 -13.49
N THR A 131 11.60 3.19 -12.38
CA THR A 131 11.20 4.61 -12.25
C THR A 131 11.84 5.48 -13.32
N LEU A 132 13.14 5.29 -13.60
CA LEU A 132 13.85 6.03 -14.65
C LEU A 132 13.42 5.66 -16.08
N LYS A 133 12.85 4.46 -16.28
CA LYS A 133 12.27 4.04 -17.56
C LYS A 133 10.89 4.67 -17.79
N GLU A 134 10.08 4.78 -16.74
CA GLU A 134 8.69 5.24 -16.84
C GLU A 134 8.53 6.76 -16.69
N ILE A 135 9.41 7.42 -15.92
CA ILE A 135 9.32 8.85 -15.63
C ILE A 135 10.52 9.57 -16.24
N PRO A 136 10.31 10.60 -17.08
CA PRO A 136 11.42 11.37 -17.64
C PRO A 136 12.26 12.02 -16.53
N LEU A 137 13.58 11.98 -16.68
CA LEU A 137 14.52 12.43 -15.65
C LEU A 137 14.31 13.89 -15.22
N GLU A 138 13.85 14.74 -16.14
CA GLU A 138 13.50 16.14 -15.86
C GLU A 138 12.43 16.26 -14.77
N HIS A 139 11.36 15.47 -14.83
CA HIS A 139 10.31 15.48 -13.81
C HIS A 139 10.79 15.00 -12.44
N ILE A 140 11.69 14.01 -12.44
CA ILE A 140 12.34 13.51 -11.22
C ILE A 140 13.23 14.59 -10.59
N GLN A 141 13.97 15.35 -11.41
CA GLN A 141 14.86 16.42 -10.94
C GLN A 141 14.11 17.62 -10.35
N PHE A 142 12.91 17.91 -10.85
CA PHE A 142 12.04 18.97 -10.31
C PHE A 142 11.26 18.54 -9.06
N GLY A 143 11.33 17.26 -8.66
CA GLY A 143 10.67 16.75 -7.47
C GLY A 143 9.15 16.58 -7.64
N ASP A 144 8.66 16.42 -8.87
CA ASP A 144 7.25 16.14 -9.14
C ASP A 144 6.92 14.69 -8.79
N THR A 145 6.51 14.48 -7.53
CA THR A 145 6.13 13.16 -7.01
C THR A 145 4.77 12.68 -7.51
N SER A 146 3.96 13.55 -8.13
CA SER A 146 2.64 13.17 -8.65
C SER A 146 2.75 12.16 -9.79
N LEU A 147 3.81 12.27 -10.60
CA LEU A 147 4.09 11.34 -11.70
C LEU A 147 4.54 9.96 -11.22
N ILE A 148 5.13 9.87 -10.02
CA ILE A 148 5.47 8.58 -9.38
C ILE A 148 4.19 7.82 -9.05
N SER A 149 3.22 8.51 -8.43
CA SER A 149 1.91 7.94 -8.16
C SER A 149 1.21 7.53 -9.47
N GLN A 150 1.12 8.42 -10.46
CA GLN A 150 0.47 8.11 -11.74
C GLN A 150 1.11 6.94 -12.49
N SER A 151 2.44 6.77 -12.37
CA SER A 151 3.21 5.71 -13.03
C SER A 151 3.44 4.48 -12.15
N ALA A 152 2.83 4.39 -10.97
CA ALA A 152 3.10 3.33 -10.01
C ALA A 152 2.84 1.92 -10.58
N ARG A 153 1.76 1.72 -11.34
CA ARG A 153 1.44 0.44 -11.99
C ARG A 153 2.51 0.02 -13.04
N PRO A 154 2.84 0.86 -14.04
CA PRO A 154 3.95 0.57 -14.96
C PRO A 154 5.27 0.26 -14.24
N ILE A 155 5.61 1.04 -13.20
CA ILE A 155 6.82 0.82 -12.40
C ILE A 155 6.77 -0.56 -11.72
N ALA A 156 5.67 -0.90 -11.05
CA ALA A 156 5.50 -2.19 -10.38
C ALA A 156 5.60 -3.37 -11.36
N ARG A 157 5.01 -3.25 -12.55
CA ARG A 157 5.13 -4.26 -13.60
C ARG A 157 6.59 -4.44 -14.03
N CYS A 158 7.28 -3.35 -14.34
CA CYS A 158 8.70 -3.39 -14.69
C CYS A 158 9.52 -4.03 -13.56
N VAL A 159 9.28 -3.66 -12.30
CA VAL A 159 10.00 -4.21 -11.15
C VAL A 159 9.80 -5.71 -11.03
N ALA A 160 8.58 -6.21 -11.22
CA ALA A 160 8.29 -7.64 -11.20
C ALA A 160 9.04 -8.40 -12.31
N LEU A 161 9.11 -7.81 -13.51
CA LEU A 161 9.79 -8.41 -14.66
C LEU A 161 11.32 -8.45 -14.50
N GLU A 162 11.90 -7.51 -13.77
CA GLU A 162 13.33 -7.46 -13.44
C GLU A 162 13.73 -8.46 -12.34
N GLN A 163 12.77 -9.08 -11.63
CA GLN A 163 13.10 -10.07 -10.60
C GLN A 163 13.58 -11.39 -11.22
N ASN A 164 14.60 -11.98 -10.61
CA ASN A 164 15.19 -13.24 -11.04
C ASN A 164 14.67 -14.40 -10.17
N CYS A 165 13.51 -14.91 -10.53
CA CYS A 165 12.77 -16.01 -9.89
C CYS A 165 11.96 -16.76 -10.96
N ASP A 166 11.35 -17.89 -10.61
CA ASP A 166 10.49 -18.64 -11.53
C ASP A 166 9.20 -17.89 -11.89
N ASP A 167 8.53 -18.31 -12.95
CA ASP A 167 7.35 -17.62 -13.50
C ASP A 167 6.15 -17.63 -12.54
N VAL A 168 6.03 -18.64 -11.67
CA VAL A 168 4.92 -18.73 -10.70
C VAL A 168 5.12 -17.69 -9.60
N ALA A 169 6.30 -17.66 -8.99
CA ALA A 169 6.67 -16.67 -7.98
C ALA A 169 6.63 -15.25 -8.57
N LYS A 170 7.10 -15.08 -9.80
CA LYS A 170 7.10 -13.78 -10.49
C LYS A 170 5.69 -13.25 -10.75
N LEU A 171 4.77 -14.13 -11.14
CA LEU A 171 3.37 -13.76 -11.35
C LEU A 171 2.71 -13.35 -10.03
N GLU A 172 2.91 -14.10 -8.95
CA GLU A 172 2.38 -13.73 -7.63
C GLU A 172 3.01 -12.42 -7.13
N PHE A 173 4.32 -12.24 -7.32
CA PHE A 173 4.99 -10.98 -7.02
C PHE A 173 4.41 -9.81 -7.84
N LEU A 174 4.15 -9.99 -9.15
CA LEU A 174 3.53 -8.98 -10.01
C LEU A 174 2.14 -8.58 -9.50
N LYS A 175 1.31 -9.55 -9.10
CA LYS A 175 -0.01 -9.28 -8.52
C LYS A 175 0.11 -8.43 -7.27
N GLY A 176 1.00 -8.80 -6.34
CA GLY A 176 1.18 -8.07 -5.11
C GLY A 176 1.80 -6.68 -5.31
N ALA A 177 2.80 -6.55 -6.19
CA ALA A 177 3.42 -5.29 -6.53
C ALA A 177 2.42 -4.32 -7.21
N THR A 178 1.53 -4.83 -8.05
CA THR A 178 0.48 -4.02 -8.71
C THR A 178 -0.57 -3.55 -7.71
N ALA A 179 -1.00 -4.41 -6.79
CA ALA A 179 -1.90 -4.01 -5.70
C ALA A 179 -1.24 -2.97 -4.77
N PHE A 180 0.06 -3.12 -4.50
CA PHE A 180 0.83 -2.13 -3.74
C PHE A 180 0.96 -0.79 -4.48
N ALA A 181 1.13 -0.82 -5.81
CA ALA A 181 1.12 0.39 -6.63
C ALA A 181 -0.23 1.12 -6.53
N ASP A 182 -1.34 0.40 -6.61
CA ASP A 182 -2.67 0.98 -6.45
C ASP A 182 -2.93 1.56 -5.07
N LEU A 183 -2.42 0.87 -4.04
CA LEU A 183 -2.41 1.39 -2.68
C LEU A 183 -1.64 2.71 -2.63
N SER A 184 -0.43 2.79 -3.20
CA SER A 184 0.38 4.01 -3.20
C SER A 184 -0.30 5.18 -3.93
N GLN A 185 -1.07 4.89 -4.98
CA GLN A 185 -1.86 5.88 -5.71
C GLN A 185 -2.98 6.51 -4.88
N VAL A 186 -3.42 5.82 -3.83
CA VAL A 186 -4.48 6.28 -2.93
C VAL A 186 -3.91 6.84 -1.63
N ALA A 187 -2.92 6.16 -1.04
CA ALA A 187 -2.31 6.54 0.23
C ALA A 187 -1.56 7.88 0.13
N MET A 188 -0.83 8.13 -0.97
CA MET A 188 -0.09 9.39 -1.13
C MET A 188 -1.01 10.62 -1.19
N PRO A 189 -2.02 10.70 -2.09
CA PRO A 189 -2.94 11.83 -2.08
C PRO A 189 -3.70 11.98 -0.77
N THR A 190 -4.08 10.86 -0.13
CA THR A 190 -4.73 10.87 1.18
C THR A 190 -3.85 11.54 2.24
N SER A 191 -2.56 11.19 2.30
CA SER A 191 -1.62 11.81 3.25
C SER A 191 -1.49 13.32 3.00
N PHE A 192 -1.43 13.76 1.74
CA PHE A 192 -1.36 15.18 1.42
C PHE A 192 -2.66 15.93 1.74
N ALA A 193 -3.81 15.31 1.49
CA ALA A 193 -5.14 15.81 1.83
C ALA A 193 -5.26 16.07 3.35
N VAL A 194 -4.89 15.08 4.17
CA VAL A 194 -4.91 15.21 5.64
C VAL A 194 -3.95 16.30 6.12
N GLN A 195 -2.71 16.34 5.61
CA GLN A 195 -1.71 17.34 6.01
C GLN A 195 -2.10 18.77 5.58
N GLY A 196 -2.74 18.91 4.43
CA GLY A 196 -3.19 20.19 3.89
C GLY A 196 -4.54 20.66 4.43
N GLY A 197 -5.27 19.79 5.15
CA GLY A 197 -6.64 20.06 5.63
C GLY A 197 -7.71 20.06 4.53
N ASP A 198 -7.38 19.64 3.31
CA ASP A 198 -8.33 19.48 2.21
C ASP A 198 -8.81 18.03 2.15
N LEU A 199 -9.96 17.76 2.78
CA LEU A 199 -10.51 16.41 2.91
C LEU A 199 -11.35 16.00 1.70
N THR A 200 -11.45 16.82 0.65
CA THR A 200 -12.28 16.57 -0.54
C THR A 200 -11.97 15.20 -1.18
N TYR A 201 -10.69 14.82 -1.23
CA TYR A 201 -10.28 13.52 -1.76
C TYR A 201 -10.87 12.34 -0.97
N ILE A 202 -10.90 12.45 0.37
CA ILE A 202 -11.43 11.41 1.27
C ILE A 202 -12.96 11.39 1.17
N GLU A 203 -13.59 12.56 1.11
CA GLU A 203 -15.04 12.72 1.01
C GLU A 203 -15.62 12.26 -0.32
N THR A 204 -14.80 12.15 -1.38
CA THR A 204 -15.26 11.72 -2.72
C THR A 204 -14.76 10.33 -3.10
N PHE A 205 -14.02 9.66 -2.22
CA PHE A 205 -13.48 8.33 -2.48
C PHE A 205 -14.57 7.24 -2.50
N ASP A 206 -14.67 6.51 -3.61
CA ASP A 206 -15.69 5.48 -3.84
C ASP A 206 -15.14 4.15 -4.39
N LYS A 207 -13.82 4.02 -4.50
CA LYS A 207 -13.21 2.80 -5.03
C LYS A 207 -13.41 1.62 -4.08
N LYS A 208 -13.62 0.44 -4.66
CA LYS A 208 -13.67 -0.84 -3.95
C LYS A 208 -12.51 -1.72 -4.40
N PHE A 209 -11.89 -2.41 -3.46
CA PHE A 209 -10.89 -3.41 -3.79
C PHE A 209 -11.55 -4.59 -4.50
N ASN A 210 -10.91 -5.11 -5.55
CA ASN A 210 -11.34 -6.29 -6.26
C ASN A 210 -10.12 -7.16 -6.61
N PRO A 211 -9.96 -8.36 -6.03
CA PRO A 211 -8.80 -9.21 -6.32
C PRO A 211 -8.74 -9.64 -7.79
N ALA A 212 -9.89 -9.73 -8.48
CA ALA A 212 -9.96 -10.12 -9.88
C ALA A 212 -9.25 -9.12 -10.83
N ASP A 213 -9.08 -7.86 -10.41
CA ASP A 213 -8.35 -6.85 -11.17
C ASP A 213 -6.86 -7.20 -11.29
N TYR A 214 -6.35 -8.02 -10.36
CA TYR A 214 -4.96 -8.46 -10.29
C TYR A 214 -4.79 -9.91 -10.77
N ASP A 215 -5.76 -10.78 -10.49
CA ASP A 215 -5.65 -12.20 -10.84
C ASP A 215 -5.58 -12.47 -12.36
N ASN A 216 -6.05 -11.52 -13.18
CA ASN A 216 -6.00 -11.58 -14.65
C ASN A 216 -4.70 -11.04 -15.25
N LEU A 217 -3.74 -10.58 -14.43
CA LEU A 217 -2.46 -10.10 -14.93
C LEU A 217 -1.66 -11.24 -15.58
N GLN A 218 -0.90 -10.89 -16.62
CA GLN A 218 0.01 -11.78 -17.35
C GLN A 218 1.41 -11.16 -17.34
N LEU A 219 2.44 -12.00 -17.28
CA LEU A 219 3.85 -11.60 -17.40
C LEU A 219 4.11 -10.87 -18.73
#